data_AF-A0A943PCJ8-F1
#
_entry.id   AF-A0A943PCJ8-F1
#
_cell.length_a   1.000
_cell.length_b   1.000
_cell.length_c   1.000
_cell.angle_alpha   90.00
_cell.angle_beta   90.00
_cell.angle_gamma   90.00
#
_symmetry.space_group_name_H-M   'P 1'
#
loop_
_entity.id
_entity.type
_entity.pdbx_description
1 polymer ?
#
loop_
_entity_poly.entity_id
_entity_poly.type
_entity_poly.pdbx_seq_one_letter_code
_entity_poly.pdbx_strand_id
1 'polypeptide(L)' 'MAYVPVQQFRQLYDTSEALQNGTLFKELNLPFLGYLKKGV' A
#
# COMPACT_ATOMS: atom_id res chain seq x y z
N MET A 1 -16.14 -19.18 -1.26
CA MET A 1 -16.53 -17.76 -1.26
C MET A 1 -15.25 -16.94 -1.25
N ALA A 2 -15.04 -16.03 -2.21
CA ALA A 2 -13.87 -15.17 -2.21
C ALA A 2 -14.17 -13.94 -1.32
N TYR A 3 -13.30 -13.66 -0.35
CA TYR A 3 -13.42 -12.47 0.48
C TYR A 3 -12.86 -11.27 -0.29
N VAL A 4 -13.69 -10.24 -0.47
CA VAL A 4 -13.24 -8.97 -1.04
C VAL A 4 -12.94 -8.03 0.12
N PRO A 5 -11.68 -7.57 0.28
CA PRO A 5 -11.35 -6.61 1.33
C PRO A 5 -12.02 -5.26 1.05
N VAL A 6 -12.57 -4.64 2.09
CA VAL A 6 -13.13 -3.29 2.02
C VAL A 6 -12.05 -2.28 2.43
N GLN A 7 -11.66 -1.40 1.51
CA GLN A 7 -10.73 -0.30 1.78
C GLN A 7 -11.47 0.90 2.37
N GLN A 8 -11.06 1.36 3.54
CA GLN A 8 -11.62 2.57 4.14
C GLN A 8 -11.05 3.81 3.44
N PHE A 9 -11.89 4.79 3.16
CA PHE A 9 -11.51 6.04 2.50
C PHE A 9 -10.92 7.06 3.50
N ARG A 10 -9.71 6.76 3.98
CA ARG A 10 -9.02 7.54 5.01
C ARG A 10 -7.50 7.50 4.80
N GLN A 11 -6.78 8.36 5.52
CA GLN A 11 -5.31 8.40 5.51
C GLN A 11 -4.78 8.51 4.07
N LEU A 12 -5.28 9.51 3.34
CA LEU A 12 -4.96 9.71 1.93
C LEU A 12 -3.72 10.60 1.80
N TYR A 13 -2.96 10.37 0.73
CA TYR A 13 -2.00 11.32 0.22
C TYR A 13 -2.70 12.50 -0.46
N ASP A 14 -1.99 13.60 -0.64
CA ASP A 14 -2.40 14.58 -1.65
C ASP A 14 -2.22 14.00 -3.06
N THR A 15 -2.70 14.71 -4.09
CA THR A 15 -2.67 14.19 -5.47
C THR A 15 -1.26 14.02 -6.03
N SER A 16 -0.31 14.88 -5.66
CA SER A 16 1.07 14.80 -6.14
C SER A 16 1.80 13.64 -5.49
N GLU A 17 1.67 13.53 -4.17
CA GLU A 17 2.21 12.43 -3.37
C GLU A 17 1.61 11.08 -3.79
N ALA A 18 0.30 11.02 -4.04
CA ALA A 18 -0.38 9.79 -4.46
C ALA A 18 0.16 9.28 -5.81
N LEU A 19 0.41 10.19 -6.76
CA LEU A 19 0.99 9.85 -8.05
C LEU A 19 2.41 9.29 -7.88
N GLN A 20 3.22 9.90 -7.02
CA GLN A 20 4.59 9.43 -6.76
C GLN A 20 4.62 8.06 -6.07
N ASN A 21 3.71 7.80 -5.13
CA ASN A 21 3.66 6.56 -4.37
C ASN A 21 2.87 5.44 -5.08
N GLY A 22 2.14 5.74 -6.15
CA GLY A 22 1.34 4.76 -6.91
C GLY A 22 0.07 4.28 -6.20
N THR A 23 -0.33 4.96 -5.12
CA THR A 23 -1.56 4.67 -4.36
C THR A 23 -2.07 5.94 -3.69
N LEU A 24 -3.40 6.09 -3.61
CA LEU A 24 -4.02 7.16 -2.83
C LEU A 24 -3.93 6.91 -1.32
N PHE A 25 -3.88 5.64 -0.91
CA PHE A 25 -4.01 5.24 0.49
C PHE A 25 -2.63 5.04 1.11
N LYS A 26 -2.28 5.85 2.11
CA LYS A 26 -1.02 5.75 2.87
C LYS A 26 -0.84 4.36 3.48
N GLU A 27 -1.94 3.77 3.95
CA GLU A 27 -1.97 2.43 4.56
C GLU A 27 -1.54 1.31 3.61
N LEU A 28 -1.68 1.51 2.29
CA LEU A 28 -1.32 0.52 1.28
C LEU A 28 0.10 0.71 0.73
N ASN A 29 0.77 1.80 1.09
CA ASN A 29 2.15 2.07 0.68
C ASN A 29 3.14 1.31 1.57
N LEU A 30 3.22 -0.01 1.36
CA LEU A 30 4.04 -0.91 2.16
C LEU A 30 5.35 -1.25 1.45
N PRO A 31 6.46 -1.42 2.18
CA PRO A 31 7.71 -1.87 1.58
C PRO A 31 7.54 -3.27 0.97
N PHE A 32 8.07 -3.46 -0.24
CA PHE A 32 8.12 -4.78 -0.85
C PHE A 32 9.25 -5.60 -0.19
N LEU A 33 8.90 -6.60 0.61
CA LEU A 33 9.86 -7.43 1.34
C LEU A 33 10.20 -8.76 0.64
N GLY A 34 9.62 -9.02 -0.53
CA GLY A 34 9.73 -10.33 -1.21
C GLY A 34 11.14 -10.73 -1.63
N TYR A 35 12.07 -9.76 -1.75
CA TYR A 35 13.48 -10.01 -2.06
C TYR A 35 14.36 -10.17 -0.83
N LEU A 36 13.85 -9.92 0.38
CA LEU A 36 14.65 -10.06 1.59
C LEU A 36 14.89 -11.54 1.87
N LYS A 37 16.14 -11.98 1.69
CA LYS A 37 16.57 -13.31 2.09
C LYS A 37 16.42 -13.41 3.62
N LYS A 38 15.50 -14.25 4.11
CA LYS A 38 15.47 -14.62 5.53
C LYS A 38 16.84 -15.17 5.91
N GLY A 39 17.35 -14.74 7.07
CA GLY A 39 18.72 -14.92 7.54
C GLY A 39 19.42 -16.18 7.06
N VAL A 40 20.60 -15.99 6.46
CA VAL A 40 21.65 -17.00 6.37
C VAL A 40 22.25 -17.17 7.75
#